data_AF-A0A9Q0SAZ4-F1
#
_entry.id   AF-A0A9Q0SAZ4-F1
#
_cell.length_a   1.000
_cell.length_b   1.000
_cell.length_c   1.000
_cell.angle_alpha   90.00
_cell.angle_beta   90.00
_cell.angle_gamma   90.00
#
_symmetry.space_group_name_H-M   'P 1'
#
loop_
_entity.id
_entity.type
_entity.pdbx_description
1 polymer ?
#
loop_
_entity_poly.entity_id
_entity_poly.type
_entity_poly.pdbx_seq_one_letter_code
_entity_poly.pdbx_strand_id
1 'polypeptide(L)' 'LHNRDHVLLKSVLVINLEVKDNHEEAAVGGQLTLELCQKIEAVESWEDSIDEIIAAFEAKHRRKL' A
#
# COMPACT_ATOMS: atom_id res chain seq x y z
N LEU A 1 -8.15 -5.44 -13.13
CA LEU A 1 -8.44 -4.06 -13.60
C LEU A 1 -8.13 -3.89 -15.09
N HIS A 2 -7.02 -4.44 -15.56
CA HIS A 2 -6.57 -4.34 -16.95
C HIS A 2 -7.58 -4.85 -18.01
N ASN A 3 -8.27 -5.97 -17.75
CA ASN A 3 -9.22 -6.57 -18.71
C ASN A 3 -10.64 -5.95 -18.66
N ARG A 4 -10.81 -4.77 -18.05
CA ARG A 4 -12.09 -4.05 -17.98
C ARG A 4 -12.02 -2.81 -18.87
N ASP A 5 -13.15 -2.35 -19.40
CA ASP A 5 -13.19 -1.06 -20.09
C ASP A 5 -12.91 0.09 -19.11
N HIS A 6 -12.00 1.00 -19.48
CA HIS A 6 -11.57 2.12 -18.63
C HIS A 6 -12.37 3.38 -18.94
N VAL A 7 -13.62 3.42 -18.49
CA VAL A 7 -14.57 4.51 -18.80
C VAL A 7 -14.10 5.89 -18.33
N LEU A 8 -13.44 5.96 -17.16
CA LEU A 8 -13.02 7.23 -16.54
C LEU A 8 -11.54 7.56 -16.74
N LEU A 9 -10.73 6.61 -17.22
CA LEU A 9 -9.27 6.73 -17.36
C LEU A 9 -8.55 7.28 -16.11
N LYS A 10 -9.07 6.99 -14.91
CA LYS A 10 -8.45 7.39 -13.65
C LYS A 10 -7.42 6.36 -13.19
N SER A 11 -6.27 6.86 -12.74
CA SER A 11 -5.23 6.06 -12.11
C SER A 11 -5.75 5.39 -10.83
N VAL A 12 -5.24 4.19 -10.57
CA VAL A 12 -5.48 3.44 -9.34
C VAL A 12 -4.17 2.81 -8.89
N LEU A 13 -3.87 2.96 -7.61
CA LEU A 13 -2.69 2.36 -7.00
C LEU A 13 -3.02 0.95 -6.50
N VAL A 14 -2.20 -0.02 -6.86
CA VAL A 14 -2.30 -1.41 -6.38
C VAL A 14 -0.97 -1.77 -5.75
N ILE A 15 -0.99 -2.06 -4.45
CA ILE A 15 0.19 -2.44 -3.65
C ILE A 15 -0.02 -3.86 -3.16
N ASN A 16 1.01 -4.70 -3.27
CA ASN A 16 1.01 -6.02 -2.68
C ASN A 16 1.66 -5.95 -1.29
N LEU A 17 1.03 -6.57 -0.29
CA LEU A 17 1.65 -6.80 1.01
C LEU A 17 1.57 -8.29 1.30
N GLU A 18 2.71 -8.96 1.31
CA GLU A 18 2.75 -10.38 1.60
C GLU A 18 2.49 -10.64 3.09
N VAL A 19 1.43 -11.39 3.37
CA VAL A 19 1.00 -11.77 4.73
C VAL A 19 0.78 -13.28 4.73
N LYS A 20 1.33 -13.98 5.72
CA LYS A 20 1.09 -15.43 5.87
C LYS A 20 -0.34 -15.66 6.32
N ASP A 21 -0.93 -16.75 5.84
CA ASP A 21 -2.29 -17.15 6.20
C ASP A 21 -2.34 -17.81 7.59
N ASN A 22 -2.15 -16.99 8.63
CA ASN A 22 -2.39 -17.35 10.02
C ASN A 22 -2.87 -16.12 10.80
N HIS A 23 -3.46 -16.34 11.97
CA HIS A 23 -4.11 -15.28 12.75
C HIS A 23 -3.12 -14.22 13.22
N GLU A 24 -1.93 -14.63 13.64
CA GLU A 24 -0.90 -13.74 14.15
C GLU A 24 -0.40 -12.79 13.04
N GLU A 25 -0.05 -13.32 11.87
CA GLU A 25 0.44 -12.56 10.74
C GLU A 25 -0.67 -11.71 10.10
N ALA A 26 -1.92 -12.16 10.10
CA ALA A 26 -3.06 -11.35 9.67
C ALA A 26 -3.26 -10.12 10.57
N ALA A 27 -3.13 -10.27 11.88
CA ALA A 27 -3.22 -9.14 12.82
C ALA A 27 -2.10 -8.12 12.58
N VAL A 28 -0.85 -8.59 12.43
CA VAL A 28 0.29 -7.73 12.10
C VAL A 28 0.11 -7.06 10.73
N GLY A 29 -0.28 -7.83 9.71
CA GLY A 29 -0.53 -7.33 8.35
C GLY A 29 -1.62 -6.26 8.31
N GLY A 30 -2.70 -6.43 9.07
CA GLY A 30 -3.75 -5.42 9.21
C GLY A 30 -3.25 -4.12 9.84
N GLN A 31 -2.46 -4.21 10.90
CA GLN A 31 -1.86 -3.02 11.54
C GLN A 31 -0.89 -2.29 10.60
N LEU A 32 -0.06 -3.03 9.87
CA LEU A 32 0.88 -2.48 8.89
C LEU A 32 0.15 -1.81 7.72
N THR A 33 -0.93 -2.43 7.23
CA THR A 33 -1.77 -1.87 6.16
C THR A 33 -2.40 -0.55 6.62
N LEU A 34 -2.90 -0.49 7.85
CA LEU A 34 -3.46 0.74 8.42
C LEU A 34 -2.41 1.85 8.48
N GLU A 35 -1.19 1.56 8.94
CA GLU A 35 -0.11 2.54 8.97
C GLU A 35 0.21 3.08 7.56
N LEU A 36 0.28 2.19 6.56
CA LEU A 36 0.54 2.57 5.17
C LEU A 36 -0.58 3.46 4.61
N CYS A 37 -1.85 3.11 4.86
CA CYS A 37 -3.00 3.92 4.46
C CYS A 37 -2.97 5.32 5.09
N GLN A 38 -2.63 5.42 6.37
CA GLN A 38 -2.52 6.71 7.06
C GLN A 38 -1.41 7.59 6.49
N LYS A 39 -0.28 7.00 6.09
CA LYS A 39 0.81 7.72 5.41
C LYS A 39 0.39 8.26 4.04
N ILE A 40 -0.33 7.47 3.27
CA ILE A 40 -0.87 7.86 1.96
C ILE A 40 -1.95 8.95 2.11
N GLU A 41 -2.79 8.88 3.15
CA GLU A 41 -3.83 9.88 3.41
C GLU A 41 -3.25 11.21 3.91
N ALA A 42 -2.10 11.19 4.57
CA ALA A 42 -1.47 12.40 5.13
C ALA A 42 -0.78 13.31 4.09
N VAL A 43 -0.59 12.85 2.85
CA VAL A 43 0.01 13.62 1.76
C VAL A 43 -1.05 14.24 0.86
N GLU A 44 -0.77 15.42 0.31
CA GLU A 44 -1.69 16.11 -0.60
C GLU A 44 -1.83 15.39 -1.95
N SER A 45 -0.71 14.89 -2.47
CA SER A 45 -0.63 14.12 -3.72
C SER A 45 0.07 12.81 -3.47
N TRP A 46 -0.71 11.73 -3.43
CA TRP A 46 -0.13 10.39 -3.32
C TRP A 46 0.69 10.03 -4.56
N GLU A 47 0.30 10.51 -5.75
CA GLU A 47 1.00 10.21 -7.01
C GLU A 47 2.45 10.69 -6.97
N ASP A 48 2.69 11.87 -6.38
CA ASP A 48 4.05 12.44 -6.27
C ASP A 48 4.85 11.87 -5.08
N SER A 49 4.16 11.34 -4.07
CA SER A 49 4.77 10.97 -2.79
C SER A 49 4.94 9.45 -2.60
N ILE A 50 4.33 8.62 -3.48
CA ILE A 50 4.21 7.19 -3.22
C ILE A 50 5.56 6.48 -3.12
N ASP A 51 6.53 6.82 -3.98
CA ASP A 51 7.84 6.16 -3.98
C ASP A 51 8.59 6.38 -2.66
N GLU A 52 8.52 7.58 -2.10
CA GLU A 52 9.11 7.89 -0.79
C GLU A 52 8.38 7.16 0.34
N ILE A 53 7.04 7.14 0.30
CA ILE A 53 6.22 6.43 1.29
C ILE A 53 6.56 4.94 1.31
N ILE A 54 6.65 4.31 0.14
CA ILE A 54 7.00 2.88 0.00
C ILE A 54 8.42 2.64 0.53
N ALA A 55 9.41 3.41 0.08
CA ALA A 55 10.79 3.24 0.52
C ALA A 55 10.94 3.37 2.05
N ALA A 56 10.27 4.36 2.65
CA ALA A 56 10.26 4.57 4.09
C ALA A 56 9.56 3.41 4.84
N PHE A 57 8.46 2.91 4.30
CA PHE A 57 7.73 1.77 4.86
C PHE A 57 8.58 0.49 4.83
N GLU A 58 9.18 0.17 3.68
CA GLU A 58 10.03 -1.01 3.52
C GLU A 58 11.25 -0.98 4.44
N ALA A 59 11.91 0.19 4.54
CA ALA A 59 13.05 0.39 5.42
C ALA A 59 12.69 0.19 6.91
N LYS A 60 11.53 0.72 7.33
CA LYS A 60 11.06 0.61 8.72
C LYS A 60 10.72 -0.82 9.12
N HIS A 61 9.97 -1.53 8.26
CA HIS A 61 9.41 -2.84 8.60
C HIS A 61 10.25 -4.02 8.09
N ARG A 62 11.32 -3.75 7.33
CA ARG A 62 12.16 -4.77 6.66
C ARG A 62 11.33 -5.76 5.85
N ARG A 63 10.26 -5.26 5.23
CA ARG A 63 9.34 -6.00 4.36
C ARG A 63 9.33 -5.33 3.00
N LYS A 64 9.27 -6.13 1.94
CA LYS A 64 9.07 -5.61 0.59
C LYS A 64 7.59 -5.51 0.28
N LEU A 65 7.23 -4.44 -0.43
CA LEU A 65 5.90 -4.22 -0.99
C LEU A 65 5.92 -4.49 -2.51
#